data_AF-A0A512LA65-F1
#
_entry.id   AF-A0A512LA65-F1
#
_cell.length_a   1.000
_cell.length_b   1.000
_cell.length_c   1.000
_cell.angle_alpha   90.00
_cell.angle_beta   90.00
_cell.angle_gamma   90.00
#
_symmetry.space_group_name_H-M   'P 1'
#
loop_
_entity.id
_entity.type
_entity.pdbx_description
1 polymer ?
#
loop_
_entity_poly.entity_id
_entity_poly.type
_entity_poly.pdbx_seq_one_letter_code
_entity_poly.pdbx_strand_id
1 'polypeptide(L)' 'MSYVGWGFMGMHALWWLFWIALIVVFFTLIEPVPRSRRRETPLEVLQRRYAAGEISSEEYEERKAKLERDTQPHK' A
#
# COMPACT_ATOMS: atom_id res chain seq x y z
N MET A 1 -37.69 18.63 25.82
CA MET A 1 -36.45 18.58 25.02
C MET A 1 -35.58 17.47 25.57
N SER A 2 -35.61 16.33 24.88
CA SER A 2 -35.02 15.05 25.27
C SER A 2 -33.54 14.99 24.87
N TYR A 3 -32.64 15.38 25.78
CA TYR A 3 -31.18 15.23 25.63
C TYR A 3 -30.55 14.34 26.71
N VAL A 4 -31.33 13.46 27.34
CA VAL A 4 -30.87 12.69 28.51
C VAL A 4 -30.75 11.18 28.25
N GLY A 5 -30.83 10.75 26.99
CA GLY A 5 -30.72 9.34 26.59
C GLY A 5 -29.36 8.93 26.00
N TRP A 6 -28.43 9.86 25.78
CA TRP A 6 -27.20 9.61 25.02
C TRP A 6 -25.96 9.28 25.89
N GLY A 7 -26.06 9.46 27.22
CA GLY A 7 -24.92 9.28 28.13
C GLY A 7 -24.53 7.81 28.39
N PHE A 8 -25.51 6.90 28.43
CA PHE A 8 -25.24 5.50 28.81
C PHE A 8 -24.79 4.63 27.63
N MET A 9 -25.21 4.96 26.40
CA MET A 9 -24.78 4.26 25.19
C MET A 9 -23.48 4.83 24.59
N GLY A 10 -23.22 6.13 24.80
CA GLY A 10 -22.03 6.80 24.28
C GLY A 10 -20.72 6.35 24.95
N MET A 11 -20.74 6.05 26.25
CA MET A 11 -19.52 5.70 26.98
C MET A 11 -18.96 4.32 26.58
N HIS A 12 -19.83 3.34 26.30
CA HIS A 12 -19.42 2.05 25.74
C HIS A 12 -19.02 2.15 24.27
N ALA A 13 -19.69 3.00 23.48
CA ALA A 13 -19.35 3.21 22.08
C ALA A 13 -17.93 3.78 21.92
N LEU A 14 -17.53 4.72 22.78
CA LEU A 14 -16.17 5.27 22.80
C LEU A 14 -15.13 4.20 23.14
N TRP A 15 -15.45 3.30 24.06
CA TRP A 15 -14.57 2.18 24.43
C TRP A 15 -14.37 1.20 23.26
N TRP A 16 -15.44 0.85 22.55
CA TRP A 16 -15.35 0.03 21.34
C TRP A 16 -14.59 0.73 20.21
N LEU A 17 -14.79 2.04 20.04
CA LEU A 17 -14.06 2.84 19.04
C LEU A 17 -12.55 2.83 19.30
N PHE A 18 -12.13 2.90 20.57
CA PHE A 18 -10.72 2.80 20.95
C PHE A 18 -10.10 1.46 20.52
N TRP A 19 -10.76 0.34 20.78
CA TRP A 19 -10.28 -0.99 20.35
C TRP A 19 -10.24 -1.13 18.83
N ILE A 20 -11.25 -0.63 18.12
CA ILE A 20 -11.27 -0.64 16.65
C ILE A 20 -10.10 0.20 16.10
N ALA A 21 -9.87 1.39 16.64
CA ALA A 21 -8.77 2.25 16.22
C ALA A 21 -7.40 1.58 16.47
N LEU A 22 -7.23 0.91 17.61
CA LEU A 22 -6.01 0.18 17.94
C LEU A 22 -5.74 -0.96 16.97
N ILE A 23 -6.78 -1.72 16.61
CA ILE A 23 -6.70 -2.78 15.60
C ILE A 23 -6.28 -2.20 14.25
N VAL A 24 -6.94 -1.12 13.79
CA VAL A 24 -6.59 -0.45 12.53
C VAL A 24 -5.13 0.01 12.54
N VAL A 25 -4.66 0.67 13.61
CA VAL A 25 -3.27 1.12 13.71
C VAL A 25 -2.29 -0.05 13.63
N PHE A 26 -2.56 -1.14 14.36
CA PHE A 26 -1.73 -2.34 14.35
C PHE A 26 -1.60 -2.94 12.94
N PHE A 27 -2.72 -3.09 12.22
CA PHE A 27 -2.70 -3.57 10.84
C PHE A 27 -2.04 -2.57 9.87
N THR A 28 -2.24 -1.26 10.04
CA THR A 28 -1.59 -0.25 9.17
C THR A 28 -0.08 -0.12 9.37
N LEU A 29 0.44 -0.49 10.55
CA LEU A 29 1.88 -0.48 10.83
C LEU A 29 2.56 -1.78 10.40
N ILE A 30 1.82 -2.90 10.36
CA ILE A 30 2.34 -4.22 10.02
C ILE A 30 2.13 -4.55 8.54
N GLU A 31 1.10 -4.02 7.91
CA GLU A 31 1.02 -4.01 6.46
C GLU A 31 1.88 -2.84 5.97
N PRO A 32 3.04 -3.08 5.32
CA PRO A 32 3.61 -2.08 4.44
C PRO A 32 2.64 -1.98 3.28
N VAL A 33 1.48 -1.31 3.47
CA VAL A 33 0.34 -1.27 2.55
C VAL A 33 0.90 -1.13 1.14
N PRO A 34 1.02 -2.23 0.38
CA PRO A 34 1.33 -2.11 -1.01
C PRO A 34 -0.04 -1.75 -1.53
N ARG A 35 -0.29 -0.44 -1.60
CA ARG A 35 -1.37 0.14 -2.40
C ARG A 35 -1.22 -0.22 -3.90
N SER A 36 -0.29 -1.11 -4.23
CA SER A 36 -0.12 -1.90 -5.44
C SER A 36 -1.26 -2.93 -5.64
N ARG A 37 -2.50 -2.42 -5.70
CA ARG A 37 -3.49 -2.96 -6.64
C ARG A 37 -3.51 -2.14 -7.93
N ARG A 38 -2.55 -1.21 -8.09
CA ARG A 38 -2.08 -0.80 -9.41
C ARG A 38 -1.33 -1.99 -9.97
N ARG A 39 -1.68 -2.43 -11.19
CA ARG A 39 -0.86 -3.37 -11.97
C ARG A 39 0.60 -2.95 -11.79
N GLU A 40 1.39 -3.76 -11.09
CA GLU A 40 2.83 -3.51 -11.00
C GLU A 40 3.32 -3.42 -12.43
N THR A 41 3.81 -2.25 -12.79
CA THR A 41 4.37 -2.06 -14.13
C THR A 41 5.54 -3.04 -14.27
N PRO A 42 5.82 -3.55 -15.47
CA PRO A 42 6.97 -4.45 -15.68
C PRO A 42 8.28 -3.87 -15.12
N LEU A 43 8.40 -2.55 -15.06
CA LEU A 43 9.50 -1.81 -14.44
C LEU A 43 9.57 -1.96 -12.91
N GLU A 44 8.43 -1.94 -12.21
CA GLU A 44 8.38 -2.15 -10.75
C GLU A 44 8.79 -3.57 -10.36
N VAL A 45 8.39 -4.57 -11.15
CA VAL A 45 8.84 -5.97 -10.97
C VAL A 45 10.36 -6.08 -11.19
N LEU A 46 10.89 -5.38 -12.19
CA LEU A 46 12.32 -5.35 -12.47
C LEU A 46 13.10 -4.70 -11.31
N GLN A 47 12.61 -3.56 -10.81
CA GLN A 47 13.24 -2.82 -9.72
C GLN A 47 13.23 -3.62 -8.41
N ARG A 48 12.17 -4.37 -8.13
CA ARG A 48 12.09 -5.26 -6.97
C ARG A 48 13.15 -6.36 -7.01
N ARG A 49 13.39 -6.96 -8.18
CA ARG A 49 14.43 -7.99 -8.36
C ARG A 49 15.85 -7.42 -8.27
N TYR A 50 16.04 -6.19 -8.74
CA TYR A 50 17.30 -5.46 -8.56
C TYR A 50 17.57 -5.17 -7.07
N ALA A 51 16.57 -4.69 -6.34
CA ALA A 51 16.68 -4.46 -4.89
C ALA A 51 16.91 -5.76 -4.09
N ALA A 52 16.41 -6.89 -4.58
CA ALA A 52 16.68 -8.21 -4.03
C ALA A 52 18.10 -8.74 -4.38
N GLY A 53 18.85 -8.05 -5.24
CA GLY A 53 20.18 -8.48 -5.68
C GLY A 53 20.18 -9.64 -6.67
N GLU A 54 19.01 -9.99 -7.24
CA GLU A 54 18.87 -11.12 -8.17
C GLU A 54 19.35 -10.79 -9.59
N ILE A 55 19.51 -9.50 -9.92
CA ILE A 55 19.98 -9.00 -11.22
C ILE A 55 21.07 -7.95 -11.03
N SER A 56 22.07 -7.94 -11.92
CA SER A 56 23.13 -6.93 -11.91
C SER A 56 22.63 -5.58 -12.43
N SER A 57 23.32 -4.49 -12.10
CA SER A 57 23.00 -3.14 -12.58
C SER A 57 23.00 -3.05 -14.11
N GLU A 58 23.87 -3.82 -14.77
CA GLU A 58 24.03 -3.82 -16.22
C GLU A 58 22.81 -4.47 -16.92
N GLU A 59 22.35 -5.60 -16.38
CA GLU A 59 21.16 -6.30 -16.88
C GLU A 59 19.86 -5.55 -16.58
N TYR A 60 19.84 -4.77 -15.48
CA TYR A 60 18.73 -3.88 -15.15
C TYR A 60 18.58 -2.75 -16.19
N GLU A 61 19.68 -2.08 -16.55
CA GLU A 61 19.65 -0.96 -17.50
C GLU A 61 19.24 -1.41 -18.91
N GLU A 62 19.73 -2.56 -19.41
CA GLU A 62 19.30 -3.10 -20.71
C GLU A 62 17.79 -3.37 -20.76
N ARG A 63 17.26 -4.03 -19.73
CA ARG A 63 15.84 -4.43 -19.67
C ARG A 63 14.94 -3.20 -19.47
N LYS A 64 15.39 -2.21 -18.70
CA LYS A 64 14.68 -0.94 -18.52
C LYS A 64 14.60 -0.16 -19.83
N ALA A 65 15.70 -0.02 -20.55
CA ALA A 65 15.74 0.70 -21.83
C ALA A 65 14.82 0.04 -22.87
N LYS A 66 14.76 -1.31 -22.89
CA LYS A 66 13.87 -2.05 -23.78
C LYS A 66 12.38 -1.84 -23.42
N LEU A 67 12.05 -1.88 -22.14
CA LEU A 67 10.68 -1.65 -21.64
C LEU A 67 10.20 -0.21 -21.89
N GLU A 68 11.06 0.79 -21.74
CA GLU A 68 10.73 2.19 -22.04
C GLU A 68 10.44 2.40 -23.53
N ARG A 69 11.20 1.73 -24.41
CA ARG A 69 10.98 1.74 -25.86
C ARG A 69 9.63 1.13 -26.24
N ASP A 70 9.25 0.01 -25.63
CA ASP A 70 7.99 -0.68 -25.92
C ASP A 70 6.76 0.05 -25.31
N THR A 71 6.97 0.88 -24.27
CA THR A 71 5.90 1.63 -23.59
C THR A 71 5.56 2.94 -24.31
N GLN A 72 6.42 3.45 -25.20
CA GLN A 72 6.03 4.53 -26.11
C GLN A 72 5.22 3.93 -27.27
N PRO A 73 3.90 4.17 -27.35
CA PRO A 73 3.14 3.74 -28.51
C PRO A 73 3.70 4.52 -29.71
N HIS A 74 4.15 3.78 -30.71
CA HIS A 74 4.43 4.31 -32.03
C HIS A 74 3.17 5.05 -32.50
N LYS A 75 3.19 6.38 -32.51
CA LYS A 75 2.16 7.22 -33.09
C LYS A 75 2.66 7.80 -34.41
#